data_AF-A0A196MQT6-F1
#
_entry.id   AF-A0A196MQT6-F1
#
_cell.length_a   1.000
_cell.length_b   1.000
_cell.length_c   1.000
_cell.angle_alpha   90.00
_cell.angle_beta   90.00
_cell.angle_gamma   90.00
#
_symmetry.space_group_name_H-M   'P 1'
#
loop_
_entity.id
_entity.type
_entity.pdbx_description
1 polymer ?
#
loop_
_entity_poly.entity_id
_entity_poly.type
_entity_poly.pdbx_seq_one_letter_code
_entity_poly.pdbx_strand_id
1 'polypeptide(L)'
;MTDLQTVGNTVGERGLAEQGNVGKRKGFEQKDWTIKGLPAETVEGAREAAKSSGMKINAWVSKVLEDAFSNDVPLMGQGKSLSDPSDTDMSREIDKLRSINEDLIRTVKTLSALLAKSELG
;
A
#
# COMPACT_ATOMS: atom_id res chain seq x y z
N MET A 1 -17.23 -19.12 31.29
CA MET A 1 -17.77 -20.18 30.40
C MET A 1 -18.90 -19.53 29.62
N THR A 2 -18.63 -18.95 28.44
CA THR A 2 -18.93 -19.50 27.09
C THR A 2 -20.44 -19.74 26.89
N ASP A 3 -21.11 -19.24 25.85
CA ASP A 3 -20.78 -19.43 24.44
C ASP A 3 -21.30 -18.35 23.48
N LEU A 4 -20.52 -18.17 22.42
CA LEU A 4 -20.82 -17.46 21.18
C LEU A 4 -22.08 -18.01 20.52
N GLN A 5 -23.02 -17.14 20.17
CA GLN A 5 -24.07 -17.49 19.22
C GLN A 5 -23.52 -17.47 17.79
N THR A 6 -23.30 -18.67 17.27
CA THR A 6 -23.05 -19.00 15.87
C THR A 6 -24.16 -18.42 14.99
N VAL A 7 -23.83 -17.40 14.19
CA VAL A 7 -24.74 -16.91 13.14
C VAL A 7 -24.61 -17.85 11.95
N GLY A 8 -25.62 -18.70 11.76
CA GLY A 8 -25.71 -19.62 10.64
C GLY A 8 -25.81 -18.85 9.32
N ASN A 9 -24.80 -19.00 8.47
CA ASN A 9 -24.84 -18.52 7.09
C ASN A 9 -25.84 -19.35 6.28
N THR A 10 -27.04 -18.81 6.09
CA THR A 10 -27.97 -19.31 5.08
C THR A 10 -27.46 -18.89 3.70
N VAL A 11 -26.98 -19.86 2.93
CA VAL A 11 -26.70 -19.74 1.49
C VAL A 11 -28.03 -19.47 0.79
N GLY A 12 -28.26 -18.21 0.44
CA GLY A 12 -29.34 -17.84 -0.47
C GLY A 12 -28.87 -18.01 -1.91
N GLU A 13 -29.23 -19.13 -2.54
CA GLU A 13 -29.32 -19.21 -3.99
C GLU A 13 -30.24 -18.09 -4.48
N ARG A 14 -29.70 -17.15 -5.27
CA ARG A 14 -30.52 -16.29 -6.13
C ARG A 14 -29.70 -15.70 -7.26
N GLY A 15 -30.02 -16.13 -8.47
CA GLY A 15 -29.87 -15.34 -9.69
C GLY A 15 -28.60 -15.60 -10.50
N LEU A 16 -28.72 -16.51 -11.46
CA LEU A 16 -27.85 -16.60 -12.64
C LEU A 16 -27.73 -15.23 -13.30
N ALA A 17 -26.52 -14.68 -13.34
CA ALA A 17 -26.14 -13.70 -14.34
C ALA A 17 -25.38 -14.46 -15.44
N GLU A 18 -26.07 -14.77 -16.54
CA GLU A 18 -25.37 -15.05 -17.80
C GLU A 18 -24.57 -13.81 -18.18
N GLN A 19 -23.26 -13.83 -17.91
CA GLN A 19 -22.33 -12.88 -18.53
C GLN A 19 -21.33 -13.64 -19.38
N GLY A 20 -21.68 -13.74 -20.66
CA GLY A 20 -20.80 -13.51 -21.81
C GLY A 20 -19.42 -14.15 -21.76
N ASN A 21 -19.31 -15.26 -22.47
CA ASN A 21 -18.10 -15.90 -23.00
C ASN A 21 -16.97 -14.88 -23.36
N VAL A 22 -16.02 -14.65 -22.45
CA VAL A 22 -14.75 -13.97 -22.75
C VAL A 22 -13.72 -15.06 -23.01
N GLY A 23 -13.09 -14.99 -24.18
CA GLY A 23 -12.34 -16.05 -24.83
C GLY A 23 -11.34 -16.80 -23.94
N LYS A 24 -11.28 -18.12 -24.20
CA LYS A 24 -10.35 -19.11 -23.65
C LYS A 24 -8.89 -18.62 -23.74
N ARG A 25 -8.37 -17.98 -22.68
CA ARG A 25 -6.92 -18.04 -22.40
C ARG A 25 -6.66 -19.39 -21.73
N LYS A 26 -6.03 -20.28 -22.50
CA LYS A 26 -5.66 -21.64 -22.08
C LYS A 26 -4.59 -21.51 -20.99
N GLY A 27 -4.88 -21.89 -19.74
CA GLY A 27 -3.84 -22.30 -18.78
C GLY A 27 -3.79 -21.63 -17.40
N PHE A 28 -4.73 -20.79 -17.01
CA PHE A 28 -4.87 -20.38 -15.61
C PHE A 28 -6.32 -20.59 -15.18
N GLU A 29 -6.56 -21.36 -14.12
CA GLU A 29 -7.85 -21.36 -13.45
C GLU A 29 -8.10 -19.93 -12.99
N GLN A 30 -8.98 -19.23 -13.72
CA GLN A 30 -9.31 -17.85 -13.45
C GLN A 30 -10.21 -17.86 -12.21
N LYS A 31 -9.56 -17.79 -11.05
CA LYS A 31 -10.25 -17.70 -9.78
C LYS A 31 -10.74 -16.26 -9.65
N ASP A 32 -12.05 -16.07 -9.59
CA ASP A 32 -12.61 -14.75 -9.34
C ASP A 32 -12.69 -14.50 -7.84
N TRP A 33 -12.04 -13.43 -7.38
CA TRP A 33 -12.09 -12.99 -5.99
C TRP A 33 -12.99 -11.77 -5.87
N THR A 34 -13.91 -11.79 -4.91
CA THR A 34 -14.71 -10.61 -4.55
C THR A 34 -14.11 -9.94 -3.33
N ILE A 35 -13.70 -8.68 -3.47
CA ILE A 35 -13.22 -7.85 -2.37
C ILE A 35 -14.44 -7.16 -1.73
N LYS A 36 -14.70 -7.43 -0.46
CA LYS A 36 -15.77 -6.79 0.33
C LYS A 36 -15.19 -5.63 1.16
N GLY A 37 -16.02 -4.63 1.45
CA GLY A 37 -15.66 -3.52 2.36
C GLY A 37 -14.91 -2.35 1.70
N LEU A 38 -14.93 -2.24 0.37
CA LEU A 38 -14.41 -1.05 -0.30
C LEU A 38 -15.33 0.15 -0.04
N PRO A 39 -14.77 1.34 0.26
CA PRO A 39 -15.56 2.56 0.34
C PRO A 39 -16.35 2.79 -0.95
N ALA A 40 -17.61 3.23 -0.82
CA ALA A 40 -18.47 3.48 -1.98
C ALA A 40 -17.85 4.50 -2.95
N GLU A 41 -17.16 5.50 -2.42
CA GLU A 41 -16.42 6.52 -3.19
C GLU A 41 -15.32 5.90 -4.05
N THR A 42 -14.58 4.91 -3.54
CA THR A 42 -13.54 4.21 -4.29
C THR A 42 -14.12 3.40 -5.43
N VAL A 43 -15.26 2.76 -5.22
CA VAL A 43 -15.96 2.00 -6.26
C VAL A 43 -16.51 2.93 -7.35
N GLU A 44 -17.07 4.09 -6.97
CA GLU A 44 -17.56 5.04 -7.96
C GLU A 44 -16.41 5.69 -8.74
N GLY A 45 -15.32 6.06 -8.08
CA GLY A 45 -14.12 6.57 -8.77
C GLY A 45 -13.57 5.56 -9.79
N ALA A 46 -13.55 4.27 -9.46
CA ALA A 46 -13.17 3.22 -10.42
C ALA A 46 -14.19 3.08 -11.57
N ARG A 47 -15.49 3.25 -11.32
CA ARG A 47 -16.53 3.24 -12.37
C ARG A 47 -16.37 4.42 -13.32
N GLU A 48 -16.13 5.61 -12.81
CA GLU A 48 -15.90 6.81 -13.60
C GLU A 48 -14.62 6.71 -14.43
N ALA A 49 -13.52 6.24 -13.82
CA ALA A 49 -12.27 6.01 -14.53
C ALA A 49 -12.43 4.98 -15.65
N ALA A 50 -13.16 3.88 -15.39
CA ALA A 50 -13.47 2.89 -16.42
C ALA A 50 -14.34 3.47 -17.56
N LYS A 51 -15.39 4.24 -17.23
CA LYS A 51 -16.24 4.95 -18.22
C LYS A 51 -15.42 5.90 -19.07
N SER A 52 -14.55 6.71 -18.46
CA SER A 52 -13.68 7.67 -19.16
C SER A 52 -12.72 6.99 -20.14
N SER A 53 -12.28 5.77 -19.80
CA SER A 53 -11.39 4.95 -20.62
C SER A 53 -12.15 4.11 -21.67
N GLY A 54 -13.48 4.17 -21.70
CA GLY A 54 -14.33 3.34 -22.55
C GLY A 54 -14.29 1.84 -22.24
N MET A 55 -13.89 1.46 -21.02
CA MET A 55 -13.70 0.07 -20.60
C MET A 55 -14.79 -0.37 -19.62
N LYS A 56 -15.10 -1.67 -19.61
CA LYS A 56 -15.87 -2.28 -18.51
C LYS A 56 -15.04 -2.26 -17.24
N ILE A 57 -15.68 -2.03 -16.08
CA ILE A 57 -14.98 -1.90 -14.80
C ILE A 57 -14.04 -3.08 -14.51
N ASN A 58 -14.47 -4.33 -14.75
CA ASN A 58 -13.61 -5.50 -14.50
C ASN A 58 -12.36 -5.49 -15.39
N ALA A 59 -12.50 -5.13 -16.67
CA ALA A 59 -11.36 -5.05 -17.59
C ALA A 59 -10.41 -3.90 -17.24
N TRP A 60 -10.98 -2.76 -16.82
CA TRP A 60 -10.19 -1.61 -16.38
C TRP A 60 -9.41 -1.93 -15.10
N VAL A 61 -10.06 -2.54 -14.09
CA VAL A 61 -9.40 -2.94 -12.84
C VAL A 61 -8.32 -3.98 -13.10
N SER A 62 -8.58 -5.01 -13.92
CA SER A 62 -7.55 -6.01 -14.26
C SER A 62 -6.34 -5.36 -14.94
N LYS A 63 -6.57 -4.44 -15.89
CA LYS A 63 -5.48 -3.73 -16.57
C LYS A 63 -4.66 -2.88 -15.58
N VAL A 64 -5.32 -2.13 -14.71
CA VAL A 64 -4.64 -1.29 -13.70
C VAL A 64 -3.82 -2.15 -12.72
N LEU A 65 -4.34 -3.32 -12.32
CA LEU A 65 -3.61 -4.26 -11.46
C LEU A 65 -2.43 -4.90 -12.19
N GLU A 66 -2.59 -5.27 -13.46
CA GLU A 66 -1.51 -5.78 -14.31
C GLU A 66 -0.42 -4.72 -14.52
N ASP A 67 -0.80 -3.46 -14.77
CA ASP A 67 0.11 -2.33 -14.94
C ASP A 67 0.86 -2.00 -13.64
N ALA A 68 0.18 -2.07 -12.49
CA ALA A 68 0.77 -1.87 -11.17
C ALA A 68 1.67 -3.03 -10.72
N PHE A 69 1.43 -4.24 -11.21
CA PHE A 69 2.29 -5.40 -10.94
C PHE A 69 3.51 -5.44 -11.85
N SER A 70 3.35 -5.02 -13.11
CA SER A 70 4.40 -5.10 -14.13
C SER A 70 5.40 -3.94 -14.06
N ASN A 71 5.02 -2.84 -13.43
CA ASN A 71 5.91 -1.73 -13.19
C ASN A 71 6.09 -1.50 -11.69
N ASP A 72 7.30 -1.16 -11.27
CA ASP A 72 7.57 -0.28 -10.12
C ASP A 72 6.99 1.13 -10.37
N VAL A 73 5.78 1.23 -10.94
CA VAL A 73 5.11 2.51 -11.17
C VAL A 73 4.57 2.95 -9.81
N PRO A 74 5.05 4.09 -9.28
CA PRO A 74 4.43 4.68 -8.11
C PRO A 74 2.97 4.97 -8.50
N LEU A 75 2.05 4.44 -7.71
CA LEU A 75 0.60 4.56 -7.87
C LEU A 75 0.24 6.01 -8.28
N MET A 76 0.07 6.26 -9.58
CA MET A 76 -0.38 7.55 -10.09
C MET A 76 -1.88 7.67 -9.78
N GLY A 77 -2.14 8.02 -8.52
CA GLY A 77 -3.47 8.10 -7.91
C GLY A 77 -3.47 8.72 -6.52
N GLN A 78 -2.29 9.01 -5.94
CA GLN A 78 -2.12 10.05 -4.92
C GLN A 78 -0.92 10.91 -5.31
N GLY A 79 -1.09 11.69 -6.37
CA GLY A 79 -0.36 12.94 -6.51
C GLY A 79 -0.86 13.97 -5.49
N LYS A 80 -0.89 13.60 -4.19
CA LYS A 80 -0.59 14.62 -3.18
C LYS A 80 0.87 14.88 -3.39
N SER A 81 1.11 16.02 -4.03
CA SER A 81 2.40 16.66 -4.19
C SER A 81 3.40 16.17 -3.13
N LEU A 82 4.54 15.63 -3.55
CA LEU A 82 5.76 15.49 -2.72
C LEU A 82 6.33 16.88 -2.32
N SER A 83 5.44 17.85 -2.15
CA SER A 83 5.63 19.19 -1.65
C SER A 83 4.62 19.43 -0.51
N ASP A 84 4.27 18.39 0.24
CA ASP A 84 3.69 18.60 1.56
C ASP A 84 4.84 19.18 2.40
N PRO A 85 4.73 20.43 2.91
CA PRO A 85 5.81 21.06 3.70
C PRO A 85 6.23 20.21 4.91
N SER A 86 5.33 19.33 5.37
CA SER A 86 5.58 18.32 6.39
C SER A 86 6.68 17.30 6.02
N ASP A 87 6.77 16.87 4.76
CA ASP A 87 7.77 15.88 4.32
C ASP A 87 9.17 16.49 4.20
N THR A 88 9.24 17.76 3.78
CA THR A 88 10.49 18.53 3.78
C THR A 88 10.98 18.80 5.20
N ASP A 89 10.07 19.08 6.13
CA ASP A 89 10.41 19.30 7.54
C ASP A 89 10.88 18.01 8.22
N MET A 90 10.23 16.88 7.95
CA MET A 90 10.67 15.57 8.44
C MET A 90 12.05 15.19 7.91
N SER A 91 12.31 15.40 6.60
CA SER A 91 13.60 15.11 6.01
C SER A 91 14.72 15.96 6.63
N ARG A 92 14.44 17.25 6.86
CA ARG A 92 15.39 18.17 7.51
C ARG A 92 15.65 17.79 8.97
N GLU A 93 14.63 17.37 9.71
CA GLU A 93 14.79 16.93 11.09
C GLU A 93 15.58 15.61 11.17
N ILE A 94 15.39 14.68 10.23
CA ILE A 94 16.18 13.44 10.14
C ILE A 94 17.66 13.76 9.92
N ASP A 95 17.99 14.68 9.02
CA ASP A 95 19.39 15.06 8.76
C ASP A 95 20.03 15.78 9.96
N LYS A 96 19.25 16.62 10.66
CA LYS A 96 19.69 17.27 11.90
C LYS A 96 19.95 16.25 13.01
N LEU A 97 19.06 15.28 13.21
CA LEU A 97 19.23 14.21 14.19
C LEU A 97 20.45 13.34 13.87
N ARG A 98 20.73 13.07 12.58
CA ARG A 98 21.95 12.38 12.15
C ARG A 98 23.21 13.14 12.52
N SER A 99 23.27 14.44 12.22
CA SER A 99 24.42 15.29 12.58
C SER A 99 24.66 15.30 14.08
N ILE A 100 23.61 15.43 14.89
CA ILE A 100 23.72 15.41 16.36
C ILE A 100 24.26 14.06 16.85
N ASN A 101 23.79 12.96 16.26
CA ASN A 101 24.23 11.62 16.63
C ASN A 101 25.71 11.38 16.30
N GLU A 102 26.18 11.86 15.14
CA GLU A 102 27.60 11.77 14.76
C GLU A 102 28.51 12.54 15.73
N ASP A 103 28.10 13.76 16.13
CA ASP A 103 28.85 14.55 17.11
C ASP A 103 28.83 13.90 18.51
N LEU A 104 27.71 13.30 18.91
CA LEU A 104 27.63 12.55 20.16
C LEU A 104 28.55 11.32 20.13
N ILE A 105 28.58 10.57 19.04
CA ILE A 105 29.49 9.43 18.87
C ILE A 105 30.94 9.90 18.95
N ARG A 106 31.27 11.04 18.32
CA ARG A 106 32.63 11.60 18.36
C ARG A 106 33.02 12.01 19.78
N THR A 107 32.16 12.72 20.50
CA THR A 107 32.42 13.14 21.89
C THR A 107 32.57 11.95 22.83
N VAL A 108 31.72 10.94 22.72
CA VAL A 108 31.83 9.69 23.49
C VAL A 108 33.17 9.01 23.21
N LYS A 109 33.58 8.89 21.94
CA LYS A 109 34.88 8.31 21.59
C LYS A 109 36.06 9.10 22.17
N THR A 110 35.99 10.44 22.12
CA THR A 110 37.04 11.30 22.68
C THR A 110 37.12 11.16 24.21
N LEU A 111 35.98 11.17 24.90
CA LEU A 111 35.93 10.99 26.35
C LEU A 111 36.43 9.60 26.76
N SER A 112 35.99 8.54 26.08
CA SER A 112 36.49 7.18 26.32
C SER A 112 38.00 7.06 26.11
N ALA A 113 38.55 7.73 25.10
CA ALA A 113 39.99 7.76 24.85
C ALA A 113 40.76 8.55 25.92
N LEU A 114 40.20 9.65 26.43
CA LEU A 114 40.78 10.40 27.54
C LEU A 114 40.73 9.61 28.85
N LEU A 115 39.63 8.92 29.11
CA LEU A 115 39.47 8.09 30.31
C LEU A 115 40.44 6.92 30.31
N ALA A 116 40.56 6.22 29.17
CA ALA A 116 41.56 5.17 28.99
C ALA A 116 42.99 5.69 29.17
N LYS A 117 43.30 6.90 28.69
CA LYS A 117 44.61 7.54 28.93
C LYS A 117 44.83 7.92 30.40
N SER A 118 43.78 8.28 31.15
CA SER A 118 43.88 8.62 32.57
C SER A 118 44.01 7.41 33.49
N GLU A 119 43.55 6.23 33.07
CA GLU A 119 43.73 4.98 33.84
C GLU A 119 45.11 4.31 33.58
N LEU A 120 45.85 4.76 32.57
CA LEU A 120 47.16 4.24 32.17
C LEU A 120 48.35 5.10 32.63
N GLY A 121 48.10 6.26 33.27
CA GLY A 121 49.12 7.15 33.83
C GLY A 121 49.09 7.15 35.35
#